data_AF-A0A257NYW0-F1
#
_entry.id   AF-A0A257NYW0-F1
#
_cell.length_a   1.000
_cell.length_b   1.000
_cell.length_c   1.000
_cell.angle_alpha   90.00
_cell.angle_beta   90.00
_cell.angle_gamma   90.00
#
_symmetry.space_group_name_H-M   'P 1'
#
loop_
_entity.id
_entity.type
_entity.pdbx_description
1 polymer ?
#
loop_
_entity_poly.entity_id
_entity_poly.type
_entity_poly.pdbx_seq_one_letter_code
_entity_poly.pdbx_strand_id
1 'polypeptide(L)' 'MNSEPRLLVLLAHGSRLAEWALPFEAVCGMVQSRHPELTVRLAFLESMQPSLQQALEEAGQ' A
#
# COMPACT_ATOMS: atom_id res chain seq x y z
N MET A 1 -21.50 14.09 -5.66
CA MET A 1 -20.28 13.83 -6.44
C MET A 1 -19.81 12.46 -6.02
N ASN A 2 -20.18 11.42 -6.78
CA ASN A 2 -19.84 10.05 -6.45
C ASN A 2 -18.39 9.83 -6.91
N SER A 3 -17.45 10.08 -6.03
CA SER A 3 -16.08 9.65 -6.26
C SER A 3 -16.05 8.16 -5.98
N GLU A 4 -15.91 7.36 -7.04
CA GLU A 4 -15.57 5.95 -6.85
C GLU A 4 -14.31 5.86 -5.99
N PRO A 5 -14.25 4.90 -5.05
CA PRO A 5 -13.10 4.73 -4.18
C PRO A 5 -11.85 4.54 -5.05
N ARG A 6 -10.88 5.45 -4.92
CA ARG A 6 -9.65 5.41 -5.71
C ARG A 6 -8.59 4.65 -4.92
N LEU A 7 -8.02 3.62 -5.53
CA LEU A 7 -6.91 2.85 -4.96
C LEU A 7 -5.58 3.57 -5.23
N LEU A 8 -4.76 3.71 -4.18
CA LEU A 8 -3.37 4.12 -4.27
C LEU A 8 -2.50 3.00 -3.69
N VAL A 9 -1.65 2.40 -4.52
CA VAL A 9 -0.66 1.41 -4.09
C VAL A 9 0.72 2.06 -4.02
N LEU A 10 1.31 2.09 -2.83
CA LEU A 10 2.72 2.44 -2.66
C LEU A 10 3.55 1.19 -2.93
N LEU A 11 4.34 1.20 -4.00
CA LEU A 11 5.17 0.08 -4.40
C LEU A 11 6.62 0.31 -3.93
N ALA A 12 7.05 -0.44 -2.93
CA ALA A 12 8.41 -0.45 -2.43
C ALA A 12 9.22 -1.61 -3.02
N HIS A 13 10.55 -1.52 -3.02
CA HIS A 13 11.39 -2.61 -3.52
C HIS A 13 11.32 -3.86 -2.64
N GLY A 14 11.23 -3.68 -1.32
CA GLY A 14 11.33 -4.74 -0.34
C GLY A 14 12.78 -4.98 0.10
N SER A 15 12.94 -5.74 1.19
CA SER A 15 14.23 -6.03 1.82
C SER A 15 14.18 -7.39 2.51
N ARG A 16 15.33 -7.97 2.83
CA ARG A 16 15.41 -9.23 3.59
C ARG A 16 15.07 -9.07 5.07
N LEU A 17 15.08 -7.84 5.58
CA LEU A 17 14.80 -7.51 6.98
C LEU A 17 13.39 -6.91 7.09
N ALA A 18 12.47 -7.65 7.70
CA ALA A 18 11.04 -7.29 7.82
C ALA A 18 10.81 -5.87 8.36
N GLU A 19 11.64 -5.41 9.31
CA GLU A 19 11.58 -4.06 9.89
C GLU A 19 11.68 -2.92 8.88
N TRP A 20 12.21 -3.17 7.69
CA TRP A 20 12.28 -2.15 6.62
C TRP A 20 10.90 -1.81 6.05
N ALA A 21 9.85 -2.58 6.35
CA ALA A 21 8.47 -2.23 6.00
C ALA A 21 7.92 -1.06 6.86
N LEU A 22 8.34 -0.95 8.11
CA LEU A 22 7.82 0.02 9.09
C LEU A 22 7.78 1.48 8.58
N PRO A 23 8.83 2.05 7.96
CA PRO A 23 8.76 3.41 7.44
C PRO A 23 7.72 3.56 6.33
N PHE A 24 7.51 2.54 5.49
CA PHE A 24 6.51 2.59 4.43
C PHE A 24 5.09 2.45 4.97
N GLU A 25 4.87 1.60 5.98
CA GLU A 25 3.60 1.50 6.70
C GLU A 25 3.22 2.84 7.33
N ALA A 26 4.19 3.55 7.93
CA ALA A 26 3.98 4.89 8.46
C ALA A 26 3.58 5.89 7.37
N VAL A 27 4.19 5.83 6.18
CA VAL A 27 3.79 6.67 5.04
C VAL A 27 2.37 6.31 4.58
N CYS A 28 2.02 5.03 4.46
CA CYS A 28 0.66 4.62 4.13
C CYS A 28 -0.37 5.21 5.10
N GLY A 29 -0.11 5.10 6.42
CA GLY A 29 -0.99 5.67 7.44
C GLY A 29 -1.13 7.19 7.32
N MET A 30 -0.03 7.91 7.07
CA MET A 30 -0.06 9.36 6.86
C MET A 30 -0.86 9.76 5.61
N VAL A 31 -0.71 9.02 4.50
CA VAL A 31 -1.45 9.31 3.26
C VAL A 31 -2.93 9.02 3.46
N GLN A 32 -3.28 7.88 4.05
CA GLN A 32 -4.67 7.50 4.34
C GLN A 32 -5.36 8.52 5.26
N SER A 33 -4.64 9.05 6.25
CA SER A 33 -5.17 10.07 7.16
C SER A 33 -5.42 11.41 6.47
N ARG A 34 -4.58 11.80 5.49
CA ARG A 34 -4.74 13.05 4.76
C ARG A 34 -5.76 12.96 3.63
N HIS A 35 -5.95 11.75 3.11
CA HIS A 35 -6.83 11.46 1.98
C HIS A 35 -7.75 10.28 2.33
N PRO A 36 -8.75 10.50 3.21
CA PRO A 36 -9.69 9.44 3.62
C PRO A 36 -10.53 8.90 2.45
N GLU A 37 -10.60 9.62 1.33
CA GLU A 37 -11.25 9.19 0.10
C GLU A 37 -10.46 8.13 -0.70
N LEU A 38 -9.18 7.93 -0.38
CA LEU A 38 -8.33 6.93 -1.03
C LEU A 38 -8.34 5.63 -0.21
N THR A 39 -8.31 4.51 -0.91
CA THR A 39 -7.88 3.24 -0.32
C THR A 39 -6.38 3.15 -0.50
N VAL A 40 -5.59 3.22 0.58
CA VAL A 40 -4.13 3.14 0.50
C VAL A 40 -3.67 1.71 0.80
N ARG A 41 -2.78 1.16 -0.03
CA ARG A 41 -2.12 -0.14 0.18
C ARG A 41 -0.61 -0.03 0.01
N LEU A 42 0.13 -0.86 0.72
CA LEU A 42 1.57 -1.05 0.53
C LEU A 42 1.78 -2.36 -0.22
N ALA A 43 2.69 -2.37 -1.19
CA ALA A 43 3.12 -3.56 -1.89
C ALA A 43 4.64 -3.56 -2.08
N PHE A 44 5.21 -4.75 -2.27
CA PHE A 44 6.63 -4.95 -2.47
C PHE A 44 6.93 -5.63 -3.80
N LEU A 45 8.04 -5.25 -4.43
CA LEU A 45 8.54 -5.89 -5.65
C LEU A 45 9.09 -7.29 -5.36
N GLU A 46 9.88 -7.43 -4.29
CA GLU A 46 10.51 -8.70 -3.92
C GLU A 46 10.83 -8.76 -2.43
N SER A 47 11.26 -9.94 -1.95
CA SER A 47 11.72 -10.21 -0.56
C SER A 47 10.71 -9.99 0.57
N MET A 48 9.59 -9.32 0.31
CA MET A 48 8.56 -8.96 1.27
C MET A 48 7.17 -9.16 0.68
N GLN A 49 6.16 -9.17 1.56
CA GLN A 49 4.75 -9.30 1.20
C GLN A 49 3.96 -8.16 1.86
N PRO A 50 2.84 -7.72 1.25
CA PRO A 50 2.23 -8.29 0.05
C PRO A 50 2.91 -7.87 -1.26
N SER A 51 2.88 -8.72 -2.27
CA SER A 51 3.24 -8.37 -3.65
C SER A 51 2.23 -7.40 -4.26
N LEU A 52 2.59 -6.75 -5.38
CA LEU A 52 1.66 -5.88 -6.09
C LEU A 52 0.36 -6.60 -6.47
N GLN A 53 0.44 -7.83 -6.97
CA GLN A 53 -0.73 -8.60 -7.34
C GLN A 53 -1.65 -8.84 -6.13
N GLN A 54 -1.09 -9.27 -5.00
CA GLN A 54 -1.87 -9.49 -3.78
C GLN A 54 -2.51 -8.20 -3.26
N ALA A 55 -1.80 -7.08 -3.30
CA ALA A 55 -2.36 -5.79 -2.89
C ALA A 55 -3.54 -5.35 -3.77
N LEU A 56 -3.52 -5.69 -5.06
CA LEU A 56 -4.64 -5.45 -5.99
C LEU A 56 -5.82 -6.39 -5.70
N GLU A 57 -5.56 -7.68 -5.50
CA GLU A 57 -6.56 -8.68 -5.13
C GLU A 57 -7.25 -8.32 -3.78
N GLU A 58 -6.49 -7.92 -2.78
CA GLU A 58 -6.99 -7.44 -1.48
C GLU A 58 -7.83 -6.15 -1.59
N ALA A 59 -7.62 -5.36 -2.65
CA ALA A 59 -8.39 -4.17 -2.97
C ALA A 59 -9.58 -4.46 -3.90
N GLY A 60 -9.84 -5.72 -4.24
CA GLY A 60 -10.94 -6.14 -5.10
C GLY A 60 -10.80 -5.68 -6.56
N GLN A 61 -9.57 -5.50 -7.03
CA GLN A 61 -9.26 -5.20 -8.43
C GLN A 61 -9.12 -6.47 -9.28
#